data_AF-A0A815GXB0-F1
#
_entry.id   AF-A0A815GXB0-F1
#
_cell.length_a   1.000
_cell.length_b   1.000
_cell.length_c   1.000
_cell.angle_alpha   90.00
_cell.angle_beta   90.00
_cell.angle_gamma   90.00
#
_symmetry.space_group_name_H-M   'P 1'
#
loop_
_entity.id
_entity.type
_entity.pdbx_description
1 polymer ?
#
loop_
_entity_poly.entity_id
_entity_poly.type
_entity_poly.pdbx_seq_one_letter_code
_entity_poly.pdbx_strand_id
1 'polypeptide(L)'
;MNAFSKTFSNATITGCFFHYSQCLWRKVQDLKLTRLVSRNASSNDFSDDDKKRADHWFLAAVGLALIPPSLVESVWTEAMDAYTPESRNAEEFNDYIVENYVCQESARFTVDIWNVYNNIRNKLPRTNNAVEGYNYRMSTIFSQHPHIYDFIRRLKDEHEYQHHKDNIREEANEKHARQIYEKSINIKQQFEDVLTVIVEEDTLSDVYDRIFDVIDHEQ
;
A
#
# COMPACT_ATOMS: atom_id res chain seq x y z
N MET A 1 12.54 -10.92 12.06
CA MET A 1 12.26 -12.03 11.12
C MET A 1 12.96 -13.32 11.55
N ASN A 2 14.26 -13.31 11.83
CA ASN A 2 15.04 -14.53 12.14
C ASN A 2 14.48 -15.45 13.24
N ALA A 3 13.90 -14.91 14.32
CA ALA A 3 13.28 -15.73 15.37
C ALA A 3 11.97 -16.40 14.91
N PHE A 4 11.19 -15.72 14.07
CA PHE A 4 9.94 -16.23 13.53
C PHE A 4 10.20 -17.33 12.51
N SER A 5 11.12 -17.13 11.57
CA SER A 5 11.51 -18.14 10.57
C SER A 5 12.07 -19.42 11.20
N LYS A 6 12.72 -19.32 12.38
CA LYS A 6 13.19 -20.50 13.14
C LYS A 6 12.06 -21.30 13.79
N THR A 7 10.99 -20.62 14.21
CA THR A 7 9.89 -21.24 14.98
C THR A 7 8.77 -21.71 14.06
N PHE A 8 8.50 -20.97 13.00
CA PHE A 8 7.44 -21.21 12.02
C PHE A 8 8.05 -21.24 10.61
N SER A 9 8.85 -22.28 10.34
CA SER A 9 9.59 -22.42 9.08
C SER A 9 8.71 -22.49 7.83
N ASN A 10 7.45 -22.90 7.99
CA ASN A 10 6.49 -23.05 6.89
C ASN A 10 5.60 -21.82 6.72
N ALA A 11 5.72 -20.82 7.59
CA ALA A 11 4.92 -19.60 7.50
C ALA A 11 5.60 -18.62 6.54
N THR A 12 4.85 -18.17 5.55
CA THR A 12 5.28 -17.06 4.69
C THR A 12 5.23 -15.76 5.49
N ILE A 13 6.34 -15.03 5.52
CA ILE A 13 6.39 -13.70 6.12
C ILE A 13 5.99 -12.69 5.04
N THR A 14 4.95 -11.91 5.32
CA THR A 14 4.51 -10.83 4.44
C THR A 14 4.36 -9.55 5.23
N GLY A 15 4.73 -8.44 4.61
CA GLY A 15 4.55 -7.08 5.08
C GLY A 15 3.16 -6.56 4.74
N CYS A 16 2.78 -5.50 5.42
CA CYS A 16 1.51 -4.82 5.20
C CYS A 16 1.73 -3.65 4.24
N PHE A 17 0.88 -3.54 3.21
CA PHE A 17 0.95 -2.45 2.22
C PHE A 17 0.88 -1.06 2.88
N PHE A 18 0.05 -0.90 3.91
CA PHE A 18 -0.04 0.35 4.66
C PHE A 18 1.30 0.77 5.28
N HIS A 19 2.01 -0.17 5.91
CA HIS A 19 3.30 0.10 6.52
C HIS A 19 4.39 0.36 5.47
N TYR A 20 4.32 -0.30 4.32
CA TYR A 20 5.19 0.00 3.18
C TYR A 20 5.01 1.46 2.73
N SER A 21 3.78 1.86 2.38
CA SER A 21 3.46 3.22 1.96
C SER A 21 3.81 4.27 3.03
N GLN A 22 3.60 3.93 4.30
CA GLN A 22 3.96 4.80 5.42
C GLN A 22 5.48 4.99 5.55
N CYS A 23 6.29 3.96 5.32
CA CYS A 23 7.75 4.08 5.31
C CYS A 23 8.22 5.00 4.18
N LEU A 24 7.63 4.88 2.98
CA LEU A 24 7.96 5.77 1.86
C LEU A 24 7.60 7.22 2.19
N TRP A 25 6.42 7.45 2.73
CA TRP A 25 5.99 8.79 3.13
C TRP A 25 6.89 9.40 4.21
N ARG A 26 7.29 8.62 5.22
CA ARG A 26 8.27 9.09 6.22
C ARG A 26 9.58 9.50 5.57
N LYS A 27 10.07 8.73 4.60
CA LYS A 27 11.30 9.08 3.87
C LYS A 27 11.14 10.40 3.09
N VAL A 28 9.99 10.61 2.43
CA VAL A 28 9.66 11.90 1.78
C VAL A 28 9.70 13.06 2.79
N GLN A 29 9.17 12.86 4.00
CA GLN A 29 9.20 13.87 5.06
C GLN A 29 10.63 14.14 5.55
N ASP A 30 11.42 13.10 5.79
CA ASP A 30 12.81 13.20 6.26
C ASP A 30 13.69 13.96 5.26
N LEU A 31 13.45 13.72 3.96
CA LEU A 31 14.13 14.41 2.85
C LEU A 31 13.52 15.78 2.54
N LYS A 32 12.54 16.25 3.32
CA LYS A 32 11.86 17.55 3.15
C LYS A 32 11.21 17.73 1.77
N LEU A 33 10.84 16.63 1.12
CA LEU A 33 10.20 16.62 -0.19
C LEU A 33 8.69 16.86 -0.09
N THR A 34 8.11 16.91 1.12
CA THR A 34 6.66 17.08 1.31
C THR A 34 6.06 18.25 0.55
N ARG A 35 6.76 19.38 0.37
CA ARG A 35 6.23 20.52 -0.40
C ARG A 35 6.14 20.25 -1.91
N LEU A 36 6.89 19.28 -2.40
CA LEU A 36 6.92 18.91 -3.79
C LEU A 36 5.84 17.86 -4.11
N VAL A 37 5.56 16.97 -3.16
CA VAL A 37 4.63 15.82 -3.32
C VAL A 37 3.32 15.93 -2.52
N SER A 38 3.08 17.06 -1.83
CA SER A 38 1.85 17.27 -1.05
C SER A 38 0.88 18.19 -1.78
N ARG A 39 -0.36 17.74 -1.90
CA ARG A 39 -1.51 18.51 -2.40
C ARG A 39 -1.71 19.87 -1.71
N ASN A 40 -1.24 20.03 -0.46
CA ASN A 40 -1.41 21.25 0.32
C ASN A 40 -0.22 22.22 0.21
N ALA A 41 0.79 21.92 -0.61
CA ALA A 41 1.92 22.81 -0.80
C ALA A 41 1.46 24.08 -1.53
N SER A 42 1.70 25.23 -0.89
CA SER A 42 1.36 26.56 -1.41
C SER A 42 1.84 26.71 -2.86
N SER A 43 0.96 27.24 -3.71
CA SER A 43 1.06 27.31 -5.18
C SER A 43 2.27 28.07 -5.75
N ASN A 44 3.16 28.61 -4.92
CA ASN A 44 4.13 29.61 -5.37
C ASN A 44 5.58 29.10 -5.46
N ASP A 45 5.90 27.93 -4.91
CA ASP A 45 7.29 27.42 -4.88
C ASP A 45 7.64 26.54 -6.10
N PHE A 46 6.65 25.93 -6.76
CA PHE A 46 6.83 24.97 -7.85
C PHE A 46 5.73 25.13 -8.92
N SER A 47 6.05 24.84 -10.18
CA SER A 47 5.06 24.81 -11.25
C SER A 47 4.09 23.64 -11.09
N ASP A 48 2.92 23.73 -11.73
CA ASP A 48 1.95 22.63 -11.74
C ASP A 48 2.52 21.37 -12.41
N ASP A 49 3.35 21.52 -13.44
CA ASP A 49 4.01 20.41 -14.13
C ASP A 49 5.05 19.72 -13.23
N ASP A 50 5.78 20.47 -12.40
CA ASP A 50 6.72 19.91 -11.43
C ASP A 50 6.01 19.11 -10.34
N LYS A 51 4.85 19.60 -9.88
CA LYS A 51 4.03 18.89 -8.89
C LYS A 51 3.46 17.60 -9.46
N LYS A 52 2.88 17.65 -10.66
CA LYS A 52 2.38 16.44 -11.34
C LYS A 52 3.49 15.41 -11.54
N ARG A 53 4.65 15.85 -11.99
CA ARG A 53 5.83 14.98 -12.18
C ARG A 53 6.23 14.31 -10.86
N ALA A 54 6.31 15.08 -9.78
CA ALA A 54 6.64 14.54 -8.45
C ALA A 54 5.57 13.61 -7.89
N ASP A 55 4.29 13.90 -8.11
CA ASP A 55 3.18 13.03 -7.71
C ASP A 55 3.25 11.69 -8.45
N HIS A 56 3.47 11.70 -9.78
CA HIS A 56 3.65 10.47 -10.57
C HIS A 56 4.84 9.65 -10.07
N TRP A 57 5.96 10.30 -9.80
CA TRP A 57 7.17 9.66 -9.27
C TRP A 57 6.93 8.95 -7.93
N PHE A 58 6.28 9.62 -6.98
CA PHE A 58 6.02 9.03 -5.67
C PHE A 58 4.93 7.95 -5.73
N LEU A 59 3.89 8.15 -6.54
CA LEU A 59 2.86 7.15 -6.77
C LEU A 59 3.42 5.90 -7.46
N ALA A 60 4.36 6.05 -8.38
CA ALA A 60 5.08 4.92 -8.97
C ALA A 60 5.79 4.10 -7.87
N ALA A 61 6.49 4.76 -6.95
CA ALA A 61 7.16 4.09 -5.82
C ALA A 61 6.17 3.31 -4.93
N VAL A 62 5.02 3.91 -4.61
CA VAL A 62 3.95 3.23 -3.85
C VAL A 62 3.35 2.06 -4.65
N GLY A 63 3.15 2.26 -5.96
CA GLY A 63 2.54 1.30 -6.88
C GLY A 63 3.37 0.04 -7.13
N LEU A 64 4.68 0.07 -6.86
CA LEU A 64 5.55 -1.12 -7.01
C LEU A 64 5.06 -2.33 -6.21
N ALA A 65 4.36 -2.11 -5.09
CA ALA A 65 3.84 -3.21 -4.27
C ALA A 65 2.63 -3.92 -4.93
N LEU A 66 2.05 -3.31 -5.97
CA LEU A 66 0.81 -3.74 -6.61
C LEU A 66 1.04 -4.43 -7.95
N ILE A 67 2.27 -4.44 -8.47
CA ILE A 67 2.62 -5.02 -9.77
C ILE A 67 3.30 -6.39 -9.60
N PRO A 68 3.36 -7.22 -10.66
CA PRO A 68 4.11 -8.47 -10.64
C PRO A 68 5.56 -8.26 -10.14
N PRO A 69 6.06 -9.11 -9.21
CA PRO A 69 7.44 -9.00 -8.69
C PRO A 69 8.53 -8.95 -9.76
N SER A 70 8.31 -9.62 -10.89
CA SER A 70 9.25 -9.65 -12.02
C SER A 70 9.38 -8.33 -12.77
N LEU A 71 8.45 -7.40 -12.58
CA LEU A 71 8.42 -6.09 -13.26
C LEU A 71 8.91 -4.94 -12.37
N VAL A 72 9.14 -5.19 -11.07
CA VAL A 72 9.46 -4.14 -10.09
C VAL A 72 10.70 -3.35 -10.48
N GLU A 73 11.76 -4.02 -10.91
CA GLU A 73 13.04 -3.37 -11.24
C GLU A 73 12.97 -2.56 -12.53
N SER A 74 12.38 -3.12 -13.60
CA SER A 74 12.25 -2.42 -14.88
C SER A 74 11.33 -1.21 -14.76
N VAL A 75 10.17 -1.37 -14.12
CA VAL A 75 9.19 -0.29 -13.94
C VAL A 75 9.78 0.83 -13.07
N TRP A 76 10.51 0.50 -12.01
CA TRP A 76 11.14 1.54 -11.20
C TRP A 76 12.23 2.30 -11.96
N THR A 77 13.04 1.60 -12.75
CA THR A 77 14.07 2.22 -13.60
C THR A 77 13.46 3.23 -14.57
N GLU A 78 12.39 2.84 -15.28
CA GLU A 78 11.67 3.74 -16.19
C GLU A 78 11.03 4.93 -15.45
N ALA A 79 10.47 4.69 -14.26
CA ALA A 79 9.86 5.75 -13.47
C ALA A 79 10.90 6.76 -12.95
N MET A 80 12.11 6.31 -12.61
CA MET A 80 13.20 7.20 -12.24
C MET A 80 13.58 8.11 -13.40
N ASP A 81 13.75 7.56 -14.60
CA ASP A 81 14.14 8.34 -15.78
C ASP A 81 13.06 9.33 -16.22
N ALA A 82 11.78 8.94 -16.13
CA ALA A 82 10.67 9.75 -16.62
C ALA A 82 10.21 10.82 -15.62
N TYR A 83 10.24 10.54 -14.31
CA TYR A 83 9.52 11.34 -13.32
C TYR A 83 10.36 11.90 -12.17
N THR A 84 11.63 11.51 -12.03
CA THR A 84 12.44 12.02 -10.91
C THR A 84 12.48 13.55 -10.95
N PRO A 85 12.05 14.24 -9.87
CA PRO A 85 12.18 15.69 -9.81
C PRO A 85 13.65 16.11 -9.76
N GLU A 86 13.96 17.26 -10.37
CA GLU A 86 15.32 17.83 -10.42
C GLU A 86 15.75 18.35 -9.04
N SER A 87 16.08 17.43 -8.13
CA SER A 87 16.60 17.76 -6.82
C SER A 87 17.43 16.61 -6.28
N ARG A 88 18.53 16.95 -5.61
CA ARG A 88 19.36 15.97 -4.89
C ARG A 88 18.54 15.14 -3.89
N ASN A 89 17.55 15.75 -3.24
CA ASN A 89 16.72 15.03 -2.27
C ASN A 89 15.86 13.96 -2.96
N ALA A 90 15.42 14.18 -4.20
CA ALA A 90 14.70 13.16 -4.97
C ALA A 90 15.64 12.02 -5.39
N GLU A 91 16.87 12.31 -5.79
CA GLU A 91 17.89 11.28 -6.04
C GLU A 91 18.17 10.44 -4.78
N GLU A 92 18.30 11.08 -3.61
CA GLU A 92 18.46 10.38 -2.32
C GLU A 92 17.24 9.51 -1.93
N PHE A 93 16.05 9.83 -2.44
CA PHE A 93 14.87 8.98 -2.30
C PHE A 93 14.94 7.78 -3.25
N ASN A 94 15.39 7.97 -4.50
CA ASN A 94 15.59 6.89 -5.46
C ASN A 94 16.58 5.86 -4.93
N ASP A 95 17.72 6.30 -4.42
CA ASP A 95 18.73 5.44 -3.79
C ASP A 95 18.11 4.63 -2.65
N TYR A 96 17.32 5.29 -1.80
CA TYR A 96 16.62 4.61 -0.71
C TYR A 96 15.66 3.53 -1.21
N ILE A 97 14.89 3.77 -2.27
CA ILE A 97 13.98 2.77 -2.85
C ILE A 97 14.77 1.59 -3.41
N VAL A 98 15.86 1.85 -4.13
CA VAL A 98 16.72 0.82 -4.73
C VAL A 98 17.35 -0.05 -3.64
N GLU A 99 17.99 0.57 -2.64
CA GLU A 99 18.69 -0.12 -1.56
C GLU A 99 17.78 -0.91 -0.62
N ASN A 100 16.53 -0.48 -0.44
CA ASN A 100 15.63 -1.10 0.54
C ASN A 100 14.63 -2.06 -0.09
N TYR A 101 14.23 -1.86 -1.35
CA TYR A 101 13.07 -2.54 -1.91
C TYR A 101 13.29 -3.13 -3.31
N VAL A 102 13.99 -2.44 -4.22
CA VAL A 102 13.99 -2.79 -5.64
C VAL A 102 15.15 -3.69 -6.06
N CYS A 103 16.38 -3.44 -5.61
CA CYS A 103 17.54 -4.21 -6.06
C CYS A 103 17.45 -5.68 -5.62
N GLN A 104 17.15 -6.60 -6.52
CA GLN A 104 16.87 -8.00 -6.15
C GLN A 104 18.02 -8.68 -5.40
N GLU A 105 19.26 -8.30 -5.72
CA GLU A 105 20.45 -8.94 -5.17
C GLU A 105 20.85 -8.41 -3.78
N SER A 106 20.50 -7.16 -3.47
CA SER A 106 21.03 -6.46 -2.29
C SER A 106 19.99 -5.70 -1.46
N ALA A 107 18.73 -5.66 -1.90
CA ALA A 107 17.68 -4.95 -1.21
C ALA A 107 17.51 -5.49 0.21
N ARG A 108 17.42 -4.57 1.17
CA ARG A 108 17.19 -4.91 2.58
C ARG A 108 15.92 -5.73 2.80
N PHE A 109 14.88 -5.45 2.02
CA PHE A 109 13.62 -6.19 2.04
C PHE A 109 13.35 -6.76 0.66
N THR A 110 13.37 -8.08 0.57
CA THR A 110 13.09 -8.79 -0.68
C THR A 110 11.65 -8.54 -1.12
N VAL A 111 11.44 -8.54 -2.45
CA VAL A 111 10.15 -8.18 -3.08
C VAL A 111 8.99 -9.01 -2.54
N ASP A 112 9.22 -10.30 -2.25
CA ASP A 112 8.20 -11.21 -1.70
C ASP A 112 7.63 -10.79 -0.34
N ILE A 113 8.40 -9.99 0.44
CA ILE A 113 7.95 -9.52 1.74
C ILE A 113 6.93 -8.39 1.56
N TRP A 114 7.24 -7.36 0.79
CA TRP A 114 6.45 -6.12 0.78
C TRP A 114 5.48 -6.02 -0.40
N ASN A 115 5.66 -6.80 -1.46
CA ASN A 115 4.76 -6.84 -2.59
C ASN A 115 3.48 -7.63 -2.25
N VAL A 116 2.33 -7.07 -2.61
CA VAL A 116 1.00 -7.60 -2.32
C VAL A 116 0.23 -8.01 -3.58
N TYR A 117 0.86 -8.03 -4.76
CA TYR A 117 0.22 -8.41 -6.03
C TYR A 117 -0.47 -9.77 -5.95
N ASN A 118 0.23 -10.77 -5.42
CA ASN A 118 -0.33 -12.12 -5.26
C ASN A 118 -1.47 -12.15 -4.25
N ASN A 119 -1.42 -11.33 -3.20
CA ASN A 119 -2.52 -11.23 -2.23
C ASN A 119 -3.77 -10.68 -2.93
N ILE A 120 -3.64 -9.64 -3.74
CA ILE A 120 -4.73 -9.07 -4.53
C ILE A 120 -5.31 -10.12 -5.49
N ARG A 121 -4.45 -10.81 -6.24
CA ARG A 121 -4.87 -11.86 -7.19
C ARG A 121 -5.63 -12.99 -6.50
N ASN A 122 -5.24 -13.33 -5.28
CA ASN A 122 -5.83 -14.42 -4.49
C ASN A 122 -6.95 -13.94 -3.55
N LYS A 123 -7.38 -12.67 -3.63
CA LYS A 123 -8.40 -12.05 -2.75
C LYS A 123 -8.05 -12.14 -1.26
N LEU A 124 -6.76 -12.09 -0.94
CA LEU A 124 -6.24 -12.00 0.41
C LEU A 124 -6.07 -10.53 0.84
N PRO A 125 -6.13 -10.23 2.15
CA PRO A 125 -5.95 -8.87 2.64
C PRO A 125 -4.60 -8.25 2.26
N ARG A 126 -4.61 -6.99 1.81
CA ARG A 126 -3.41 -6.16 1.57
C ARG A 126 -2.85 -5.55 2.86
N THR A 127 -3.72 -5.38 3.85
CA THR A 127 -3.42 -4.74 5.13
C THR A 127 -3.85 -5.60 6.30
N ASN A 128 -3.32 -5.29 7.48
CA ASN A 128 -3.67 -5.89 8.75
C ASN A 128 -4.79 -5.11 9.48
N ASN A 129 -5.55 -4.26 8.78
CA ASN A 129 -6.60 -3.39 9.37
C ASN A 129 -7.58 -4.14 10.27
N ALA A 130 -7.93 -5.40 9.91
CA ALA A 130 -8.84 -6.20 10.73
C ALA A 130 -8.24 -6.53 12.10
N VAL A 131 -6.94 -6.87 12.12
CA VAL A 131 -6.19 -7.18 13.35
C VAL A 131 -5.93 -5.91 14.15
N GLU A 132 -5.56 -4.82 13.50
CA GLU A 132 -5.34 -3.53 14.17
C GLU A 132 -6.64 -2.98 14.77
N GLY A 133 -7.74 -3.04 14.04
CA GLY A 133 -9.06 -2.65 14.53
C GLY A 133 -9.52 -3.51 15.71
N TYR A 134 -9.24 -4.81 15.67
CA TYR A 134 -9.48 -5.71 16.81
C TYR A 134 -8.64 -5.32 18.02
N ASN A 135 -7.32 -5.13 17.84
CA ASN A 135 -6.42 -4.76 18.93
C ASN A 135 -6.76 -3.39 19.55
N TYR A 136 -7.10 -2.41 18.72
CA TYR A 136 -7.57 -1.11 19.19
C TYR A 136 -8.86 -1.24 20.00
N ARG A 137 -9.83 -2.01 19.53
CA ARG A 137 -11.05 -2.26 20.29
C ARG A 137 -10.74 -2.94 21.63
N MET A 138 -9.88 -3.96 21.64
CA MET A 138 -9.47 -4.63 22.88
C MET A 138 -8.80 -3.66 23.86
N SER A 139 -7.98 -2.72 23.38
CA SER A 139 -7.36 -1.71 24.25
C SER A 139 -8.38 -0.73 24.84
N THR A 140 -9.53 -0.51 24.18
CA THR A 140 -10.63 0.26 24.76
C THR A 140 -11.46 -0.55 25.77
N ILE A 141 -11.49 -1.88 25.64
CA ILE A 141 -12.28 -2.79 26.49
C ILE A 141 -11.53 -3.15 27.78
N PHE A 142 -10.20 -3.29 27.73
CA PHE A 142 -9.37 -3.71 28.86
C PHE A 142 -8.58 -2.55 29.47
N SER A 143 -8.50 -2.51 30.81
CA SER A 143 -7.46 -1.75 31.49
C SER A 143 -6.09 -2.42 31.28
N GLN A 144 -4.99 -1.71 31.52
CA GLN A 144 -3.63 -2.23 31.32
C GLN A 144 -3.35 -3.53 32.09
N HIS A 145 -4.00 -3.71 33.24
CA HIS A 145 -3.91 -4.91 34.09
C HIS A 145 -5.30 -5.33 34.59
N PRO A 146 -6.10 -6.02 33.76
CA PRO A 146 -7.45 -6.42 34.14
C PRO A 146 -7.40 -7.61 35.10
N HIS A 147 -8.34 -7.67 36.04
CA HIS A 147 -8.51 -8.86 36.87
C HIS A 147 -8.89 -10.06 36.00
N ILE A 148 -8.36 -11.27 36.27
CA ILE A 148 -8.52 -12.44 35.39
C ILE A 148 -9.98 -12.79 35.10
N TYR A 149 -10.89 -12.65 36.07
CA TYR A 149 -12.32 -12.88 35.86
C TYR A 149 -12.98 -11.82 34.98
N ASP A 150 -12.61 -10.55 35.13
CA ASP A 150 -13.08 -9.47 34.26
C ASP A 150 -12.55 -9.63 32.85
N PHE A 151 -11.30 -10.09 32.74
CA PHE A 151 -10.67 -10.41 31.47
C PHE A 151 -11.45 -11.50 30.72
N ILE A 152 -11.70 -12.64 31.38
CA ILE A 152 -12.45 -13.77 30.81
C ILE A 152 -13.88 -13.36 30.44
N ARG A 153 -14.57 -12.60 31.30
CA ARG A 153 -15.94 -12.15 31.00
C ARG A 153 -15.98 -11.29 29.73
N ARG A 154 -15.14 -10.25 29.67
CA ARG A 154 -15.09 -9.35 28.51
C ARG A 154 -14.65 -10.05 27.23
N LEU A 155 -13.79 -11.08 27.31
CA LEU A 155 -13.45 -11.91 26.16
C LEU A 155 -14.66 -12.69 25.62
N LYS A 156 -15.53 -13.21 26.50
CA LYS A 156 -16.77 -13.88 26.08
C LYS A 156 -17.74 -12.90 25.43
N ASP A 157 -17.94 -11.74 26.04
CA ASP A 157 -18.81 -10.68 25.49
C ASP A 157 -18.31 -10.23 24.09
N GLU A 158 -17.00 -10.09 23.93
CA GLU A 158 -16.40 -9.73 22.65
C GLU A 158 -16.53 -10.85 21.61
N HIS A 159 -16.40 -12.12 22.02
CA HIS A 159 -16.62 -13.26 21.13
C HIS A 159 -18.07 -13.30 20.60
N GLU A 160 -19.06 -13.14 21.48
CA GLU A 160 -20.48 -13.08 21.09
C GLU A 160 -20.75 -11.88 20.16
N TYR A 161 -20.17 -10.72 20.46
CA TYR A 161 -20.28 -9.53 19.61
C TYR A 161 -19.70 -9.75 18.21
N GLN A 162 -18.50 -10.34 18.10
CA GLN A 162 -17.88 -10.60 16.79
C GLN A 162 -18.67 -11.64 16.00
N HIS A 163 -19.16 -12.71 16.66
CA HIS A 163 -20.02 -13.70 16.01
C HIS A 163 -21.32 -13.08 15.48
N HIS A 164 -21.94 -12.17 16.24
CA HIS A 164 -23.13 -11.46 15.78
C HIS A 164 -22.82 -10.52 14.60
N LYS A 165 -21.67 -9.82 14.65
CA LYS A 165 -21.19 -8.99 13.54
C LYS A 165 -20.86 -9.78 12.30
N ASP A 166 -20.29 -10.97 12.43
CA ASP A 166 -19.92 -11.81 11.30
C ASP A 166 -21.18 -12.32 10.58
N ASN A 167 -22.23 -12.68 11.32
CA ASN A 167 -23.54 -12.99 10.73
C ASN A 167 -24.14 -11.80 9.96
N ILE A 168 -24.09 -10.59 10.52
CA ILE A 168 -24.53 -9.35 9.84
C ILE A 168 -23.63 -9.01 8.64
N ARG A 169 -22.32 -9.28 8.77
CA ARG A 169 -21.33 -9.05 7.72
C ARG A 169 -21.47 -10.04 6.59
N GLU A 170 -21.83 -11.30 6.80
CA GLU A 170 -22.09 -12.24 5.70
C GLU A 170 -23.19 -11.71 4.77
N GLU A 171 -24.27 -11.16 5.34
CA GLU A 171 -25.35 -10.53 4.57
C GLU A 171 -24.92 -9.23 3.86
N ALA A 172 -24.07 -8.41 4.49
CA ALA A 172 -23.56 -7.17 3.89
C ALA A 172 -22.39 -7.38 2.89
N ASN A 173 -21.56 -8.40 3.13
CA ASN A 173 -20.38 -8.73 2.35
C ASN A 173 -20.74 -9.32 1.00
N GLU A 174 -21.87 -10.00 0.82
CA GLU A 174 -22.32 -10.40 -0.53
C GLU A 174 -22.60 -9.21 -1.45
N LYS A 175 -23.08 -8.10 -0.87
CA LYS A 175 -23.40 -6.87 -1.59
C LYS A 175 -22.13 -6.05 -1.86
N HIS A 176 -21.24 -5.99 -0.87
CA HIS A 176 -19.97 -5.29 -0.99
C HIS A 176 -18.94 -6.05 -1.85
N ALA A 177 -18.90 -7.38 -1.78
CA ALA A 177 -18.05 -8.22 -2.64
C ALA A 177 -18.46 -8.15 -4.11
N ARG A 178 -19.76 -7.99 -4.41
CA ARG A 178 -20.23 -7.67 -5.77
C ARG A 178 -19.72 -6.33 -6.25
N GLN A 179 -19.80 -5.29 -5.42
CA GLN A 179 -19.27 -3.95 -5.75
C GLN A 179 -17.75 -3.93 -5.90
N ILE A 180 -17.01 -4.64 -5.04
CA ILE A 180 -15.54 -4.78 -5.15
C ILE A 180 -15.18 -5.58 -6.39
N TYR A 181 -15.91 -6.65 -6.71
CA TYR A 181 -15.67 -7.45 -7.91
C TYR A 181 -15.92 -6.63 -9.19
N GLU A 182 -17.03 -5.88 -9.24
CA GLU A 182 -17.33 -4.95 -10.33
C GLU A 182 -16.27 -3.85 -10.46
N LYS A 183 -15.82 -3.25 -9.34
CA LYS A 183 -14.70 -2.31 -9.32
C LYS A 183 -13.40 -2.97 -9.79
N SER A 184 -13.13 -4.21 -9.41
CA SER A 184 -11.90 -4.94 -9.80
C SER A 184 -11.87 -5.33 -11.27
N ILE A 185 -13.03 -5.62 -11.87
CA ILE A 185 -13.17 -5.81 -13.32
C ILE A 185 -12.91 -4.49 -14.04
N ASN A 186 -13.48 -3.39 -13.53
CA ASN A 186 -13.29 -2.06 -14.11
C ASN A 186 -11.82 -1.61 -14.03
N ILE A 187 -11.17 -1.82 -12.87
CA ILE A 187 -9.73 -1.56 -12.69
C ILE A 187 -8.88 -2.44 -13.61
N LYS A 188 -9.19 -3.74 -13.75
CA LYS A 188 -8.48 -4.61 -14.71
C LYS A 188 -8.64 -4.15 -16.15
N GLN A 189 -9.85 -3.78 -16.56
CA GLN A 189 -10.14 -3.25 -17.89
C GLN A 189 -9.35 -1.96 -18.12
N GLN A 190 -9.34 -1.05 -17.13
CA GLN A 190 -8.57 0.18 -17.17
C GLN A 190 -7.06 -0.07 -17.23
N PHE A 191 -6.53 -1.08 -16.53
CA PHE A 191 -5.14 -1.48 -16.61
C PHE A 191 -4.78 -2.12 -17.96
N GLU A 192 -5.67 -2.92 -18.56
CA GLU A 192 -5.46 -3.44 -19.91
C GLU A 192 -5.55 -2.34 -20.98
N ASP A 193 -6.48 -1.40 -20.84
CA ASP A 193 -6.58 -0.22 -21.70
C ASP A 193 -5.32 0.66 -21.57
N VAL A 194 -4.81 0.83 -20.34
CA VAL A 194 -3.53 1.51 -20.05
C VAL A 194 -2.34 0.79 -20.71
N LEU A 195 -2.27 -0.54 -20.59
CA LEU A 195 -1.21 -1.33 -21.24
C LEU A 195 -1.31 -1.29 -22.77
N THR A 196 -2.53 -1.16 -23.31
CA THR A 196 -2.77 -1.02 -24.75
C THR A 196 -2.36 0.38 -25.24
N VAL A 197 -2.64 1.43 -24.46
CA VAL A 197 -2.21 2.81 -24.72
C VAL A 197 -0.69 2.99 -24.59
N ILE A 198 -0.05 2.27 -23.65
CA ILE A 198 1.43 2.20 -23.52
C ILE A 198 2.07 1.58 -24.79
N VAL A 199 1.33 0.72 -25.50
CA VAL A 199 1.79 0.09 -26.76
C VAL A 199 1.52 0.96 -28.00
N GLU A 200 0.60 1.94 -27.95
CA GLU A 200 0.10 2.65 -29.13
C GLU A 200 0.38 4.17 -29.20
N GLU A 201 1.17 4.77 -28.29
CA GLU A 201 1.45 6.22 -28.17
C GLU A 201 0.23 7.07 -27.74
N ASP A 202 0.14 7.46 -26.46
CA ASP A 202 0.27 8.86 -26.01
C ASP A 202 0.00 9.03 -24.49
N THR A 203 1.06 9.48 -23.81
CA THR A 203 1.21 9.99 -22.44
C THR A 203 0.69 9.17 -21.25
N LEU A 204 1.67 8.57 -20.55
CA LEU A 204 1.59 8.02 -19.18
C LEU A 204 0.88 8.91 -18.14
N SER A 205 0.63 10.20 -18.41
CA SER A 205 -0.09 11.10 -17.49
C SER A 205 -1.50 10.61 -17.16
N ASP A 206 -2.23 10.09 -18.14
CA ASP A 206 -3.61 9.60 -17.96
C ASP A 206 -3.66 8.29 -17.16
N VAL A 207 -2.55 7.55 -17.15
CA VAL A 207 -2.37 6.32 -16.38
C VAL A 207 -2.28 6.65 -14.88
N TYR A 208 -1.52 7.68 -14.54
CA TYR A 208 -1.31 8.08 -13.17
C TYR A 208 -2.53 8.80 -12.57
N ASP A 209 -3.25 9.61 -13.36
CA ASP A 209 -4.53 10.21 -12.94
C ASP A 209 -5.59 9.14 -12.60
N ARG A 210 -5.60 8.00 -13.30
CA ARG A 210 -6.49 6.87 -12.98
C ARG A 210 -6.07 6.07 -11.75
N ILE A 211 -4.77 5.90 -11.52
CA ILE A 211 -4.24 5.31 -10.27
C ILE A 211 -4.60 6.21 -9.08
N PHE A 212 -4.61 7.53 -9.29
CA PHE A 212 -4.97 8.54 -8.30
C PHE A 212 -6.41 8.36 -7.79
N ASP A 213 -7.39 8.18 -8.69
CA ASP A 213 -8.81 7.96 -8.32
C ASP A 213 -9.03 6.67 -7.51
N VAL A 214 -8.19 5.65 -7.70
CA VAL A 214 -8.28 4.38 -6.96
C VAL A 214 -7.73 4.52 -5.54
N ILE A 215 -6.72 5.35 -5.33
CA ILE A 215 -6.08 5.58 -4.02
C ILE A 215 -6.94 6.51 -3.14
N ASP A 216 -7.53 7.57 -3.70
CA ASP A 216 -8.35 8.55 -2.98
C ASP A 216 -9.69 7.97 -2.47
N HIS A 217 -10.22 6.93 -3.11
CA HIS A 217 -11.49 6.29 -2.70
C HIS A 217 -11.36 5.23 -1.60
N GLU A 218 -10.13 4.94 -1.12
CA GLU A 218 -9.86 3.94 -0.08
C GLU A 218 -9.28 4.52 1.23
N GLN A 219 -9.12 5.84 1.35
CA GLN A 219 -8.90 6.55 2.63
C GLN A 219 -10.21 7.09 3.19
#